data_AF-A0A2G6GM85-F1
#
_entry.id   AF-A0A2G6GM85-F1
#
_cell.length_a   1.000
_cell.length_b   1.000
_cell.length_c   1.000
_cell.angle_alpha   90.00
_cell.angle_beta   90.00
_cell.angle_gamma   90.00
#
_symmetry.space_group_name_H-M   'P 1'
#
loop_
_entity.id
_entity.type
_entity.pdbx_description
1 polymer ?
#
loop_
_entity_poly.entity_id
_entity_poly.type
_entity_poly.pdbx_seq_one_letter_code
_entity_poly.pdbx_strand_id
1 'polypeptide(L)'
;MDYSLHFDMSIGSILLGLSLLILAGLVLGQPFLAQKKRQPRPRSRKQQLLTQKEAVLEEIRALDFDYDTGEIPQEMYEPKRDQLMAVATETLKALDALGTEAPVDDVAAQIEAAINRIRAQRRSGEEPAVAVTAVSPQGQASFCTQCGAKVDAGDKFCAACGHQLAVPV
;
A
#
# COMPACT_ATOMS: atom_id res chain seq x y z
N MET A 1 52.78 40.98 -19.91
CA MET A 1 53.03 39.52 -20.01
C MET A 1 52.27 38.92 -18.85
N ASP A 2 50.94 38.81 -18.98
CA ASP A 2 50.06 38.60 -17.80
C ASP A 2 48.96 37.59 -18.11
N TYR A 3 49.33 36.44 -18.68
CA TYR A 3 48.42 35.30 -18.87
C TYR A 3 48.71 34.13 -17.92
N SER A 4 49.86 34.11 -17.24
CA SER A 4 50.30 32.95 -16.46
C SER A 4 49.62 32.81 -15.09
N LEU A 5 49.31 33.91 -14.40
CA LEU A 5 48.66 33.86 -13.07
C LEU A 5 47.15 33.58 -13.12
N HIS A 6 46.49 33.91 -14.23
CA HIS A 6 45.08 33.57 -14.45
C HIS A 6 44.91 32.11 -14.90
N PHE A 7 45.93 31.52 -15.50
CA PHE A 7 45.90 30.13 -15.96
C PHE A 7 45.88 29.15 -14.76
N ASP A 8 46.67 29.35 -13.71
CA ASP A 8 46.71 28.43 -12.55
C ASP A 8 45.37 28.38 -11.76
N MET A 9 44.73 29.54 -11.54
CA MET A 9 43.43 29.61 -10.84
C MET A 9 42.26 29.08 -11.69
N SER A 10 42.37 29.20 -13.02
CA SER A 10 41.39 28.67 -13.97
C SER A 10 41.59 27.18 -14.22
N ILE A 11 42.83 26.69 -14.27
CA ILE A 11 43.16 25.27 -14.37
C ILE A 11 42.59 24.52 -13.16
N GLY A 12 42.76 25.07 -11.95
CA GLY A 12 42.22 24.47 -10.73
C GLY A 12 40.69 24.32 -10.77
N SER A 13 39.97 25.36 -11.20
CA SER A 13 38.49 25.32 -11.30
C SER A 13 37.99 24.42 -12.42
N ILE A 14 38.70 24.35 -13.56
CA ILE A 14 38.40 23.42 -14.66
C ILE A 14 38.57 21.97 -14.21
N LEU A 15 39.65 21.65 -13.50
CA LEU A 15 39.90 20.29 -12.98
C LEU A 15 38.86 19.89 -11.92
N LEU A 16 38.48 20.83 -11.04
CA LEU A 16 37.44 20.61 -10.04
C LEU A 16 36.08 20.39 -10.71
N GLY A 17 35.73 21.22 -11.70
CA GLY A 17 34.51 21.06 -12.49
C GLY A 17 34.44 19.72 -13.23
N LEU A 18 35.52 19.31 -13.90
CA LEU A 18 35.62 18.01 -14.58
C LEU A 18 35.48 16.84 -13.60
N SER A 19 36.15 16.90 -12.46
CA SER A 19 36.06 15.87 -11.41
C SER A 19 34.62 15.73 -10.90
N LEU A 20 33.94 16.84 -10.63
CA LEU A 20 32.57 16.85 -10.15
C LEU A 20 31.57 16.36 -11.21
N LEU A 21 31.80 16.70 -12.48
CA LEU A 21 30.98 16.25 -13.61
C LEU A 21 31.14 14.74 -13.85
N ILE A 22 32.36 14.20 -13.77
CA ILE A 22 32.61 12.75 -13.87
C ILE A 22 31.95 12.02 -12.69
N LEU A 23 32.10 12.54 -11.46
CA LEU A 23 31.48 11.95 -10.28
C LEU A 23 29.95 11.94 -10.38
N ALA A 24 29.36 13.08 -10.76
CA ALA A 24 27.92 13.19 -10.98
C ALA A 24 27.45 12.24 -12.09
N GLY A 25 28.19 12.16 -13.19
CA GLY A 25 27.93 11.22 -14.28
C GLY A 25 27.99 9.76 -13.83
N LEU A 26 28.92 9.39 -12.96
CA LEU A 26 29.01 8.03 -12.40
C LEU A 26 27.87 7.73 -11.43
N VAL A 27 27.50 8.67 -10.56
CA VAL A 27 26.39 8.51 -9.61
C VAL A 27 25.04 8.42 -10.36
N LEU A 28 24.84 9.25 -11.38
CA LEU A 28 23.63 9.26 -12.21
C LEU A 28 23.59 8.09 -13.21
N GLY A 29 24.74 7.64 -13.70
CA GLY A 29 24.88 6.50 -14.62
C GLY A 29 24.89 5.13 -13.93
N GLN A 30 25.19 5.09 -12.62
CA GLN A 30 25.16 3.89 -11.80
C GLN A 30 23.85 3.09 -11.91
N PRO A 31 22.63 3.66 -11.82
CA PRO A 31 21.40 2.88 -11.97
C PRO A 31 21.30 2.19 -13.33
N PHE A 32 21.85 2.78 -14.39
CA PHE A 32 21.81 2.24 -15.75
C PHE A 32 22.85 1.12 -15.96
N LEU A 33 24.04 1.25 -15.37
CA LEU A 33 25.07 0.20 -15.43
C LEU A 33 24.80 -0.94 -14.44
N ALA A 34 24.21 -0.66 -13.27
CA ALA A 34 23.81 -1.64 -12.27
C ALA A 34 22.50 -2.38 -12.62
N GLN A 35 21.75 -1.91 -13.62
CA GLN A 35 20.63 -2.64 -14.20
C GLN A 35 21.06 -3.88 -15.01
N LYS A 36 22.36 -4.09 -15.23
CA LYS A 36 22.88 -5.33 -15.84
C LYS A 36 22.62 -6.52 -14.90
N LYS A 37 21.51 -7.21 -15.15
CA LYS A 37 21.08 -8.50 -14.56
C LYS A 37 20.51 -8.45 -13.14
N ARG A 38 19.61 -7.51 -12.83
CA ARG A 38 18.50 -7.89 -11.95
C ARG A 38 17.60 -8.83 -12.77
N GLN A 39 17.98 -10.10 -12.85
CA GLN A 39 17.08 -11.11 -13.39
C GLN A 39 15.80 -11.00 -12.54
N PRO A 40 14.64 -10.73 -13.15
CA PRO A 40 13.40 -10.75 -12.40
C PRO A 40 13.33 -12.11 -11.72
N ARG A 41 13.26 -12.13 -10.38
CA ARG A 41 13.05 -13.38 -9.65
C ARG A 41 11.85 -14.07 -10.31
N PRO A 42 11.95 -15.35 -10.69
CA PRO A 42 10.82 -16.05 -11.28
C PRO A 42 9.63 -15.89 -10.35
N ARG A 43 8.51 -15.37 -10.87
CA ARG A 43 7.29 -15.16 -10.07
C ARG A 43 6.93 -16.51 -9.44
N SER A 44 6.61 -16.50 -8.16
CA SER A 44 6.16 -17.73 -7.50
C SER A 44 4.90 -18.24 -8.19
N ARG A 45 4.69 -19.55 -8.20
CA ARG A 45 3.49 -20.18 -8.79
C ARG A 45 2.20 -19.53 -8.27
N LYS A 46 2.15 -19.22 -6.97
CA LYS A 46 1.05 -18.48 -6.34
C LYS A 46 0.84 -17.11 -6.99
N GLN A 47 1.90 -16.35 -7.22
CA GLN A 47 1.81 -15.02 -7.82
C GLN A 47 1.40 -15.06 -9.30
N GLN A 48 1.82 -16.09 -10.04
CA GLN A 48 1.33 -16.32 -11.40
C GLN A 48 -0.18 -16.58 -11.41
N LEU A 49 -0.68 -17.45 -10.52
CA LEU A 49 -2.11 -17.75 -10.43
C LEU A 49 -2.94 -16.54 -9.95
N LEU A 50 -2.40 -15.69 -9.07
CA LEU A 50 -3.05 -14.44 -8.68
C LEU A 50 -3.22 -13.49 -9.87
N THR A 51 -2.16 -13.33 -10.68
CA THR A 51 -2.25 -12.55 -11.93
C THR A 51 -3.25 -13.16 -12.91
N GLN A 52 -3.28 -14.49 -13.05
CA GLN A 52 -4.24 -15.17 -13.92
C GLN A 52 -5.68 -14.95 -13.45
N LYS A 53 -5.94 -15.03 -12.15
CA LYS A 53 -7.25 -14.73 -11.55
C LYS A 53 -7.70 -13.32 -11.91
N GLU A 54 -6.84 -12.32 -11.70
CA GLU A 54 -7.15 -10.92 -12.02
C GLU A 54 -7.47 -10.74 -13.51
N ALA A 55 -6.69 -11.37 -14.39
CA ALA A 55 -6.90 -11.31 -15.83
C ALA A 55 -8.26 -11.89 -16.25
N VAL A 56 -8.61 -13.09 -15.76
CA VAL A 56 -9.89 -13.74 -16.11
C VAL A 56 -11.09 -12.94 -15.59
N LEU A 57 -11.00 -12.36 -14.39
CA LEU A 57 -12.06 -11.53 -13.83
C LEU A 57 -12.23 -10.19 -14.57
N GLU A 58 -11.17 -9.65 -15.15
CA GLU A 58 -11.26 -8.48 -16.02
C GLU A 58 -11.93 -8.86 -17.35
N GLU A 59 -11.56 -10.01 -17.95
CA GLU A 59 -12.18 -10.49 -19.19
C GLU A 59 -13.68 -10.75 -19.04
N ILE A 60 -14.12 -11.33 -17.90
CA ILE A 60 -15.55 -11.52 -17.60
C ILE A 60 -16.25 -10.16 -17.48
N ARG A 61 -15.66 -9.19 -16.76
CA ARG A 61 -16.25 -7.86 -16.60
C ARG A 61 -16.37 -7.10 -17.93
N ALA A 62 -15.36 -7.22 -18.79
CA ALA A 62 -15.41 -6.66 -20.14
C ALA A 62 -16.52 -7.33 -20.97
N LEU A 63 -16.59 -8.67 -20.95
CA LEU A 63 -17.62 -9.40 -21.68
C LEU A 63 -19.04 -9.04 -21.21
N ASP A 64 -19.27 -8.96 -19.90
CA ASP A 64 -20.55 -8.57 -19.31
C ASP A 64 -20.92 -7.13 -19.75
N PHE A 65 -19.94 -6.21 -19.79
CA PHE A 65 -20.15 -4.84 -20.25
C PHE A 65 -20.50 -4.77 -21.76
N ASP A 66 -19.78 -5.51 -22.60
CA ASP A 66 -20.04 -5.56 -24.04
C ASP A 66 -21.45 -6.11 -24.34
N TYR A 67 -21.92 -7.06 -23.53
CA TYR A 67 -23.29 -7.57 -23.62
C TYR A 67 -24.32 -6.53 -23.17
N ASP A 68 -24.10 -5.89 -22.02
CA ASP A 68 -25.01 -4.87 -21.47
C ASP A 68 -25.15 -3.65 -22.41
N THR A 69 -24.09 -3.31 -23.14
CA THR A 69 -24.08 -2.24 -24.16
C THR A 69 -24.64 -2.68 -25.51
N GLY A 70 -24.91 -3.97 -25.70
CA GLY A 70 -25.42 -4.54 -26.94
C GLY A 70 -24.39 -4.67 -28.06
N GLU A 71 -23.08 -4.59 -27.74
CA GLU A 71 -21.99 -4.81 -28.70
C GLU A 71 -21.92 -6.28 -29.13
N ILE A 72 -22.34 -7.21 -28.26
CA ILE A 72 -22.38 -8.65 -28.53
C ILE A 72 -23.80 -9.25 -28.37
N PRO A 73 -24.23 -10.15 -29.27
CA PRO A 73 -25.50 -10.86 -29.13
C PRO A 73 -25.41 -12.00 -28.11
N GLN A 74 -26.57 -12.34 -27.52
CA GLN A 74 -26.69 -13.36 -26.47
C GLN A 74 -26.09 -14.72 -26.86
N GLU A 75 -26.22 -15.11 -28.13
CA GLU A 75 -25.72 -16.38 -28.68
C GLU A 75 -24.20 -16.52 -28.56
N MET A 76 -23.46 -15.40 -28.56
CA MET A 76 -21.99 -15.38 -28.40
C MET A 76 -21.57 -15.12 -26.95
N TYR A 77 -22.40 -14.45 -26.16
CA TYR A 77 -22.14 -14.12 -24.76
C TYR A 77 -22.12 -15.36 -23.86
N GLU A 78 -23.20 -16.13 -23.83
CA GLU A 78 -23.36 -17.30 -22.94
C GLU A 78 -22.21 -18.32 -23.04
N PRO A 79 -21.84 -18.83 -24.24
CA PRO A 79 -20.77 -19.83 -24.34
C PRO A 79 -19.41 -19.27 -23.90
N LYS A 80 -19.14 -18.00 -24.21
CA LYS A 80 -17.88 -17.35 -23.83
C LYS A 80 -17.82 -17.12 -22.33
N ARG A 81 -18.92 -16.72 -21.71
CA ARG A 81 -19.04 -16.51 -20.26
C ARG A 81 -18.85 -17.81 -19.49
N ASP A 82 -19.49 -18.89 -19.92
CA ASP A 82 -19.34 -20.22 -19.31
C ASP A 82 -17.90 -20.70 -19.37
N GLN A 83 -17.23 -20.51 -20.51
CA GLN A 83 -15.82 -20.85 -20.66
C GLN A 83 -14.94 -20.07 -19.66
N LEU A 84 -15.14 -18.75 -19.54
CA LEU A 84 -14.37 -17.92 -18.61
C LEU A 84 -14.64 -18.29 -17.15
N MET A 85 -15.89 -18.59 -16.81
CA MET A 85 -16.27 -19.06 -15.47
C MET A 85 -15.60 -20.40 -15.12
N ALA A 86 -15.48 -21.31 -16.08
CA ALA A 86 -14.76 -22.57 -15.87
C ALA A 86 -13.27 -22.32 -15.57
N VAL A 87 -12.62 -21.45 -16.35
CA VAL A 87 -11.21 -21.07 -16.13
C VAL A 87 -11.01 -20.37 -14.79
N ALA A 88 -11.90 -19.45 -14.41
CA ALA A 88 -11.85 -18.77 -13.12
C ALA A 88 -11.93 -19.78 -11.96
N THR A 89 -12.86 -20.72 -12.06
CA THR A 89 -13.07 -21.77 -11.05
C THR A 89 -11.83 -22.67 -10.91
N GLU A 90 -11.22 -23.07 -12.02
CA GLU A 90 -9.99 -23.87 -12.00
C GLU A 90 -8.81 -23.11 -11.36
N THR A 91 -8.65 -21.83 -11.71
CA THR A 91 -7.60 -20.97 -11.16
C THR A 91 -7.75 -20.78 -9.65
N LEU A 92 -8.99 -20.60 -9.16
CA LEU A 92 -9.27 -20.50 -7.72
C LEU A 92 -8.96 -21.80 -6.99
N LYS A 93 -9.35 -22.96 -7.53
CA LYS A 93 -8.99 -24.27 -6.95
C LYS A 93 -7.48 -24.45 -6.85
N ALA A 94 -6.73 -24.02 -7.87
CA ALA A 94 -5.28 -24.09 -7.86
C ALA A 94 -4.64 -23.14 -6.81
N LEU A 95 -5.25 -21.97 -6.58
CA LEU A 95 -4.82 -21.05 -5.52
C LEU A 95 -5.10 -21.61 -4.13
N ASP A 96 -6.28 -22.20 -3.92
CA ASP A 96 -6.65 -22.81 -2.65
C ASP A 96 -5.69 -23.94 -2.29
N ALA A 97 -5.33 -24.79 -3.25
CA ALA A 97 -4.35 -25.86 -3.06
C ALA A 97 -2.96 -25.35 -2.60
N LEU A 98 -2.54 -24.17 -3.06
CA LEU A 98 -1.29 -23.51 -2.60
C LEU A 98 -1.47 -22.72 -1.29
N GLY A 99 -2.71 -22.37 -0.93
CA GLY A 99 -3.07 -21.65 0.28
C GLY A 99 -3.24 -22.55 1.49
N THR A 100 -3.63 -23.81 1.28
CA THR A 100 -3.81 -24.83 2.33
C THR A 100 -2.51 -25.34 2.95
N GLU A 101 -1.34 -24.96 2.43
CA GLU A 101 -0.04 -25.35 3.00
C GLU A 101 0.31 -24.63 4.31
N ALA A 102 -0.38 -23.54 4.66
CA ALA A 102 -0.34 -23.00 6.02
C ALA A 102 -1.49 -23.62 6.83
N PRO A 103 -1.22 -24.49 7.82
CA PRO A 103 -2.26 -24.98 8.72
C PRO A 103 -3.02 -23.79 9.28
N VAL A 104 -4.36 -23.84 9.28
CA VAL A 104 -5.19 -22.76 9.86
C VAL A 104 -4.80 -22.49 11.32
N ASP A 105 -4.32 -23.52 12.02
CA ASP A 105 -3.75 -23.46 13.36
C ASP A 105 -2.46 -22.62 13.43
N ASP A 106 -1.61 -22.65 12.40
CA ASP A 106 -0.36 -21.88 12.32
C ASP A 106 -0.65 -20.39 12.09
N VAL A 107 -1.63 -20.05 11.24
CA VAL A 107 -2.05 -18.65 11.05
C VAL A 107 -2.71 -18.09 12.31
N ALA A 108 -3.57 -18.85 12.98
CA ALA A 108 -4.17 -18.46 14.25
C ALA A 108 -3.11 -18.24 15.34
N ALA A 109 -2.15 -19.16 15.48
CA ALA A 109 -1.05 -19.04 16.42
C ALA A 109 -0.14 -17.83 16.12
N GLN A 110 0.14 -17.55 14.85
CA GLN A 110 0.90 -16.36 14.44
C GLN A 110 0.17 -15.06 14.76
N ILE A 111 -1.15 -15.02 14.55
CA ILE A 111 -2.00 -13.87 14.90
C ILE A 111 -1.99 -13.65 16.42
N GLU A 112 -2.19 -14.71 17.22
CA GLU A 112 -2.14 -14.62 18.68
C GLU A 112 -0.77 -14.16 19.19
N ALA A 113 0.32 -14.68 18.62
CA ALA A 113 1.67 -14.25 18.94
C ALA A 113 1.91 -12.77 18.58
N ALA A 114 1.41 -12.30 17.43
CA ALA A 114 1.51 -10.89 17.03
C ALA A 114 0.71 -9.97 17.96
N ILE A 115 -0.52 -10.35 18.33
CA ILE A 115 -1.35 -9.63 19.29
C ILE A 115 -0.66 -9.55 20.65
N ASN A 116 -0.06 -10.64 21.12
CA ASN A 116 0.65 -10.69 22.39
C ASN A 116 1.89 -9.78 22.38
N ARG A 117 2.63 -9.70 21.27
CA ARG A 117 3.77 -8.76 21.12
C ARG A 117 3.31 -7.31 21.20
N ILE A 118 2.24 -6.94 20.50
CA ILE A 118 1.69 -5.57 20.53
C ILE A 118 1.19 -5.22 21.94
N ARG A 119 0.51 -6.16 22.61
CA ARG A 119 0.05 -5.96 24.01
C ARG A 119 1.21 -5.85 24.99
N ALA A 120 2.26 -6.64 24.83
CA ALA A 120 3.46 -6.57 25.66
C ALA A 120 4.18 -5.23 25.51
N GLN A 121 4.37 -4.76 24.27
CA GLN A 121 4.96 -3.44 23.98
C GLN A 121 4.15 -2.28 24.57
N ARG A 122 2.81 -2.36 24.54
CA ARG A 122 1.94 -1.37 25.19
C ARG A 122 1.96 -1.42 26.72
N ARG A 123 2.30 -2.56 27.31
CA ARG A 123 2.40 -2.73 28.77
C ARG A 123 3.78 -2.39 29.31
N SER A 124 4.82 -2.47 28.49
CA SER A 124 6.22 -2.22 28.89
C SER A 124 6.66 -0.76 28.78
N GLY A 125 5.77 0.19 28.49
CA GLY A 125 5.95 1.62 28.69
C GLY A 125 7.38 2.16 28.49
N GLU A 126 7.82 2.28 27.24
CA GLU A 126 8.77 3.34 26.86
C GLU A 126 7.95 4.35 26.04
N GLU A 127 7.30 5.26 26.76
CA GLU A 127 6.55 6.37 26.22
C GLU A 127 7.51 7.56 26.10
N PRO A 128 7.71 8.18 24.93
CA PRO A 128 8.31 9.50 24.88
C PRO A 128 7.31 10.46 25.53
N ALA A 129 7.72 11.00 26.67
CA ALA A 129 6.96 11.94 27.48
C ALA A 129 6.46 13.13 26.64
N VAL A 130 5.19 13.09 26.26
CA VAL A 130 4.35 14.28 26.16
C VAL A 130 3.40 14.21 27.33
N ALA A 131 3.62 15.10 28.29
CA ALA A 131 2.85 15.20 29.53
C ALA A 131 1.36 15.31 29.24
N VAL A 132 0.64 14.21 29.37
CA VAL A 132 -0.80 14.22 29.59
C VAL A 132 -0.99 14.26 31.09
N THR A 133 -1.22 15.46 31.59
CA THR A 133 -1.64 15.72 32.97
C THR A 133 -2.80 14.81 33.31
N ALA A 134 -2.67 14.11 34.45
CA ALA A 134 -3.69 13.25 35.01
C ALA A 134 -5.08 13.92 34.95
N VAL A 135 -6.02 13.28 34.26
CA VAL A 135 -7.45 13.57 34.40
C VAL A 135 -8.08 12.41 35.16
N SER A 136 -8.70 12.78 36.27
CA SER A 136 -9.57 11.99 37.15
C SER A 136 -10.57 11.08 36.41
N PRO A 137 -11.22 10.12 37.10
CA PRO A 137 -12.06 9.09 36.49
C PRO A 137 -13.42 9.58 35.94
N GLN A 138 -13.53 10.83 35.48
CA GLN A 138 -14.75 11.39 34.90
C GLN A 138 -14.42 12.14 33.61
N GLY A 139 -14.63 11.46 32.48
CA GLY A 139 -14.43 12.01 31.15
C GLY A 139 -14.73 10.96 30.09
N GLN A 140 -16.01 10.55 30.00
CA GLN A 140 -16.44 9.69 28.89
C GLN A 140 -16.28 10.48 27.60
N ALA A 141 -15.42 10.01 26.69
CA ALA A 141 -15.38 10.56 25.34
C ALA A 141 -16.74 10.33 24.67
N SER A 142 -17.50 11.40 24.46
CA SER A 142 -18.76 11.38 23.73
C SER A 142 -18.51 11.36 22.22
N PHE A 143 -19.39 10.67 21.49
CA PHE A 143 -19.39 10.64 20.03
C PHE A 143 -20.73 11.14 19.51
N CYS A 144 -20.70 11.86 18.39
CA CYS A 144 -21.90 12.30 17.71
C CYS A 144 -22.71 11.08 17.25
N THR A 145 -23.97 10.98 17.64
CA THR A 145 -24.88 9.88 17.25
C THR A 145 -25.27 9.92 15.77
N GLN A 146 -25.03 11.05 15.08
CA GLN A 146 -25.42 11.24 13.69
C GLN A 146 -24.29 10.88 12.70
N CYS A 147 -23.04 11.25 13.00
CA CYS A 147 -21.91 11.01 12.10
C CYS A 147 -20.75 10.20 12.72
N GLY A 148 -20.79 9.91 14.02
CA GLY A 148 -19.74 9.16 14.73
C GLY A 148 -18.47 9.95 15.05
N ALA A 149 -18.40 11.25 14.71
CA ALA A 149 -17.26 12.08 15.08
C ALA A 149 -17.14 12.23 16.60
N LYS A 150 -15.91 12.29 17.11
CA LYS A 150 -15.66 12.60 18.52
C LYS A 150 -16.12 14.04 18.81
N VAL A 151 -16.81 14.23 19.93
CA VAL A 151 -17.29 15.54 20.39
C VAL A 151 -16.80 15.77 21.81
N ASP A 152 -16.36 16.99 22.09
CA ASP A 152 -15.79 17.34 23.37
C ASP A 152 -16.87 17.77 24.35
N ALA A 153 -16.51 17.73 25.63
CA ALA A 153 -17.41 18.13 26.70
C ALA A 153 -17.76 19.63 26.57
N GLY A 154 -19.05 19.96 26.49
CA GLY A 154 -19.59 21.31 26.35
C GLY A 154 -20.00 21.70 24.93
N ASP A 155 -19.75 20.87 23.92
CA ASP A 155 -20.14 21.15 22.54
C ASP A 155 -21.68 21.18 22.40
N LYS A 156 -22.21 22.27 21.86
CA LYS A 156 -23.65 22.40 21.53
C LYS A 156 -23.99 21.79 20.16
N PHE A 157 -23.01 21.72 19.28
CA PHE A 157 -23.14 21.20 17.91
C PHE A 157 -21.87 20.43 17.53
N CYS A 158 -22.02 19.41 16.69
CA CYS A 158 -20.89 18.67 16.15
C CYS A 158 -20.14 19.47 15.08
N ALA A 159 -18.84 19.69 15.26
CA ALA A 159 -18.01 20.41 14.29
C ALA A 159 -17.86 19.70 12.92
N ALA A 160 -18.13 18.38 12.86
CA ALA A 160 -17.97 17.61 11.63
C ALA A 160 -19.24 17.57 10.75
N CYS A 161 -20.43 17.57 11.36
CA CYS A 161 -21.70 17.43 10.62
C CYS A 161 -22.74 18.53 10.92
N GLY A 162 -22.48 19.39 11.91
CA GLY A 162 -23.40 20.47 12.32
C GLY A 162 -24.59 20.01 13.17
N HIS A 163 -24.70 18.72 13.50
CA HIS A 163 -25.82 18.20 14.30
C HIS A 163 -25.80 18.73 15.73
N GLN A 164 -26.95 19.13 16.25
CA GLN A 164 -27.09 19.67 17.60
C GLN A 164 -27.01 18.54 18.64
N LEU A 165 -26.18 18.71 19.67
CA LEU A 165 -25.95 17.71 20.71
C LEU A 165 -26.91 17.97 21.87
N ALA A 166 -27.65 16.94 22.29
CA ALA A 166 -28.76 17.08 23.23
C ALA A 166 -28.33 17.21 24.70
N VAL A 167 -27.05 17.00 25.03
CA VAL A 167 -26.54 17.03 26.40
C VAL A 167 -25.18 17.74 26.42
N PRO A 168 -24.97 18.77 27.27
CA PRO A 168 -23.63 19.25 27.58
C PRO A 168 -22.96 18.17 28.45
N VAL A 169 -22.31 17.20 27.80
CA VAL A 169 -21.36 16.28 28.47
C VAL A 169 -20.13 17.06 28.85
#